data_AF-M0AB92-F1
#
_entry.id   AF-M0AB92-F1
#
_cell.length_a   1.000
_cell.length_b   1.000
_cell.length_c   1.000
_cell.angle_alpha   90.00
_cell.angle_beta   90.00
_cell.angle_gamma   90.00
#
_symmetry.space_group_name_H-M   'P 1'
#
loop_
_entity.id
_entity.type
_entity.pdbx_description
1 polymer ?
#
loop_
_entity_poly.entity_id
_entity_poly.type
_entity_poly.pdbx_seq_one_letter_code
_entity_poly.pdbx_strand_id
1 'polypeptide(L)'
;MNHLADVKNPDADRPDDRGTLYGQSVGYWRKHVGDVDQGPHVVVEDFDADWLPPGNYALVLTSSRWKAGIGLGDDYRAYFEQHLMLREWELDEDDEKQLRKPPLALHIEIMPQFHDMVYKSGDALKCPYGEGTRLLAWTTWAEDPMEIERRMYDALRAVYGADAVDLNYRVDDARRILKVEAHIRFNIDKKGAAVDTLEQSKQLIDWGGHSEIEAHQKRQKEGWLEALIESNRWNLLGFEPQRYSTEVKIYQAKQWHKRPQSDPFHHPKLEASYAGVDRGKLPHVSEWDDILDHLRTVVATHARWAGIERSDLVEDDYFDGPTSPSWQFERPTGRRQMLQRRYDDVATEIYREALKESTTAVYDILGVIAEYDGATYEELVQRVGLSKPTVRHHVRRLAENGVVYRSGNPVMVFFVSEAVLDRAREILRKVQPKDMAEDLDERAKERRENRQEDADKVDEESVANSDESSDDDTIGFEYLTRLNASIHDVAYLLECEQIDDQDVRVRIDELPPPLQ
;
A
#
# COMPACT_ATOMS: atom_id res chain seq x y z
N MET A 1 5.12 19.79 -9.04
CA MET A 1 4.99 19.74 -10.52
C MET A 1 4.89 21.14 -11.04
N ASN A 2 5.66 21.49 -12.08
CA ASN A 2 5.60 22.78 -12.78
C ASN A 2 5.44 22.58 -14.29
N HIS A 3 5.04 23.64 -14.99
CA HIS A 3 5.03 23.71 -16.45
C HIS A 3 5.61 25.06 -16.90
N LEU A 4 6.45 25.02 -17.92
CA LEU A 4 7.03 26.17 -18.59
C LEU A 4 6.45 26.23 -20.00
N ALA A 5 5.77 27.32 -20.35
CA ALA A 5 5.29 27.62 -21.69
C ALA A 5 6.42 28.23 -22.53
N ASP A 6 7.50 27.46 -22.72
CA ASP A 6 8.80 27.91 -23.20
C ASP A 6 9.06 27.61 -24.69
N VAL A 7 8.01 27.34 -25.46
CA VAL A 7 8.11 27.08 -26.91
C VAL A 7 8.47 28.37 -27.63
N LYS A 8 9.65 28.40 -28.27
CA LYS A 8 10.12 29.54 -29.08
C LYS A 8 9.85 29.35 -30.57
N ASN A 9 9.87 28.11 -31.04
CA ASN A 9 9.64 27.74 -32.43
C ASN A 9 8.67 26.56 -32.51
N PRO A 10 7.34 26.80 -32.49
CA PRO A 10 6.34 25.74 -32.44
C PRO A 10 6.34 24.86 -33.70
N ASP A 11 6.72 25.43 -34.85
CA ASP A 11 6.70 24.75 -36.15
C ASP A 11 7.92 23.84 -36.39
N ALA A 12 8.83 23.72 -35.43
CA ALA A 12 10.02 22.89 -35.59
C ALA A 12 9.69 21.39 -35.48
N ASP A 13 10.15 20.61 -36.47
CA ASP A 13 9.93 19.15 -36.54
C ASP A 13 10.67 18.39 -35.43
N ARG A 14 11.82 18.90 -34.96
CA ARG A 14 12.62 18.26 -33.93
C ARG A 14 12.47 18.98 -32.59
N PRO A 15 12.43 18.25 -31.45
CA PRO A 15 12.29 18.88 -30.13
C PRO A 15 13.40 19.86 -29.77
N ASP A 16 14.64 19.54 -30.14
CA ASP A 16 15.82 20.36 -29.91
C ASP A 16 15.76 21.71 -30.64
N ASP A 17 14.98 21.77 -31.73
CA ASP A 17 14.80 22.99 -32.53
C ASP A 17 13.61 23.85 -32.06
N ARG A 18 12.77 23.35 -31.12
CA ARG A 18 11.62 24.08 -30.57
C ARG A 18 11.99 25.17 -29.55
N GLY A 19 13.25 25.18 -29.10
CA GLY A 19 13.79 26.19 -28.19
C GLY A 19 13.30 26.10 -26.75
N THR A 20 12.83 24.92 -26.33
CA THR A 20 12.37 24.61 -24.96
C THR A 20 13.50 24.07 -24.08
N LEU A 21 13.33 24.10 -22.76
CA LEU A 21 14.20 23.43 -21.80
C LEU A 21 14.27 21.91 -22.07
N TYR A 22 13.14 21.28 -22.41
CA TYR A 22 13.15 19.88 -22.85
C TYR A 22 14.05 19.68 -24.08
N GLY A 23 13.91 20.52 -25.10
CA GLY A 23 14.75 20.47 -26.30
C GLY A 23 16.25 20.60 -25.97
N GLN A 24 16.60 21.53 -25.07
CA GLN A 24 17.97 21.69 -24.57
C GLN A 24 18.47 20.43 -23.85
N SER A 25 17.64 19.82 -22.99
CA SER A 25 18.00 18.61 -22.26
C SER A 25 18.27 17.41 -23.18
N VAL A 26 17.45 17.22 -24.22
CA VAL A 26 17.64 16.18 -25.23
C VAL A 26 18.87 16.46 -26.09
N GLY A 27 19.07 17.72 -26.50
CA GLY A 27 20.25 18.13 -27.25
C GLY A 27 21.55 17.88 -26.48
N TYR A 28 21.56 18.22 -25.18
CA TYR A 28 22.67 17.92 -24.27
C TYR A 28 22.92 16.41 -24.20
N TRP A 29 21.88 15.61 -23.93
CA TRP A 29 22.00 14.16 -23.84
C TRP A 29 22.56 13.55 -25.13
N ARG A 30 22.05 13.93 -26.31
CA ARG A 30 22.57 13.42 -27.59
C ARG A 30 24.03 13.77 -27.83
N LYS A 31 24.46 14.95 -27.38
CA LYS A 31 25.83 15.45 -27.59
C LYS A 31 26.85 14.83 -26.63
N HIS A 32 26.45 14.60 -25.38
CA HIS A 32 27.37 14.24 -24.29
C HIS A 32 27.23 12.80 -23.82
N VAL A 33 26.08 12.16 -24.06
CA VAL A 33 25.78 10.79 -23.63
C VAL A 33 25.65 9.87 -24.84
N GLY A 34 24.69 10.13 -25.73
CA GLY A 34 24.47 9.41 -26.99
C GLY A 34 23.97 7.96 -26.87
N ASP A 35 24.28 7.26 -25.78
CA ASP A 35 23.93 5.86 -25.54
C ASP A 35 23.29 5.67 -24.15
N VAL A 36 22.11 5.03 -24.11
CA VAL A 36 21.35 4.81 -22.86
C VAL A 36 22.02 3.75 -22.00
N ASP A 37 22.75 2.81 -22.59
CA ASP A 37 23.40 1.69 -21.88
C ASP A 37 24.67 2.10 -21.13
N GLN A 38 25.11 3.36 -21.30
CA GLN A 38 26.27 3.93 -20.62
C GLN A 38 25.91 4.77 -19.39
N GLY A 39 24.62 4.86 -19.03
CA GLY A 39 24.15 5.60 -17.86
C GLY A 39 24.32 4.83 -16.54
N PRO A 40 24.39 5.50 -15.39
CA PRO A 40 24.22 6.94 -15.15
C PRO A 40 25.41 7.84 -15.57
N HIS A 41 25.13 8.99 -16.19
CA HIS A 41 26.17 9.95 -16.61
C HIS A 41 26.29 11.12 -15.64
N VAL A 42 27.50 11.38 -15.15
CA VAL A 42 27.79 12.58 -14.36
C VAL A 42 27.84 13.79 -15.28
N VAL A 43 26.96 14.76 -15.04
CA VAL A 43 26.85 16.01 -15.83
C VAL A 43 27.42 17.22 -15.10
N VAL A 44 27.49 17.15 -13.77
CA VAL A 44 28.21 18.09 -12.91
C VAL A 44 28.92 17.28 -11.83
N GLU A 45 30.25 17.31 -11.80
CA GLU A 45 31.06 16.50 -10.87
C GLU A 45 31.08 17.06 -9.45
N ASP A 46 31.17 18.38 -9.32
CA ASP A 46 31.26 19.14 -8.06
C ASP A 46 30.08 20.13 -7.98
N PHE A 47 28.88 19.60 -7.80
CA PHE A 47 27.67 20.42 -7.64
C PHE A 47 27.65 21.04 -6.24
N ASP A 48 27.52 22.36 -6.20
CA ASP A 48 27.47 23.15 -4.97
C ASP A 48 26.24 24.06 -4.98
N ALA A 49 25.57 24.16 -3.82
CA ALA A 49 24.39 24.97 -3.60
C ALA A 49 24.25 25.26 -2.09
N ASP A 50 23.71 26.43 -1.75
CA ASP A 50 23.61 26.93 -0.37
C ASP A 50 22.73 26.07 0.55
N TRP A 51 21.86 25.25 -0.02
CA TRP A 51 20.95 24.34 0.67
C TRP A 51 21.51 22.92 0.84
N LEU A 52 22.68 22.61 0.26
CA LEU A 52 23.31 21.32 0.45
C LEU A 52 23.98 21.27 1.83
N PRO A 53 23.88 20.14 2.55
CA PRO A 53 24.74 19.90 3.70
C PRO A 53 26.21 19.75 3.25
N PRO A 54 27.18 19.77 4.16
CA PRO A 54 28.58 19.51 3.81
C PRO A 54 28.74 18.12 3.18
N GLY A 55 29.32 18.05 1.99
CA GLY A 55 29.52 16.80 1.26
C GLY A 55 30.05 17.03 -0.16
N ASN A 56 30.29 15.95 -0.91
CA ASN A 56 30.79 16.00 -2.27
C ASN A 56 29.68 15.57 -3.24
N TYR A 57 28.94 16.52 -3.79
CA TYR A 57 27.75 16.22 -4.58
C TYR A 57 28.00 16.28 -6.07
N ALA A 58 27.29 15.43 -6.81
CA ALA A 58 27.27 15.39 -8.26
C ALA A 58 25.84 15.37 -8.78
N LEU A 59 25.64 15.90 -9.98
CA LEU A 59 24.40 15.74 -10.73
C LEU A 59 24.57 14.69 -11.81
N VAL A 60 23.59 13.80 -11.89
CA VAL A 60 23.58 12.65 -12.78
C VAL A 60 22.38 12.73 -13.72
N LEU A 61 22.63 12.55 -15.01
CA LEU A 61 21.61 12.51 -16.06
C LEU A 61 21.36 11.06 -16.52
N THR A 62 20.08 10.69 -16.56
CA THR A 62 19.61 9.47 -17.23
C THR A 62 18.42 9.81 -18.13
N SER A 63 18.13 8.95 -19.10
CA SER A 63 16.98 9.12 -19.99
C SER A 63 16.13 7.85 -20.01
N SER A 64 14.81 8.01 -20.10
CA SER A 64 13.89 6.89 -20.21
C SER A 64 12.79 7.17 -21.22
N ARG A 65 12.15 6.12 -21.73
CA ARG A 65 11.11 6.23 -22.75
C ARG A 65 9.85 6.88 -22.15
N TRP A 66 9.36 7.94 -22.78
CA TRP A 66 8.13 8.61 -22.38
C TRP A 66 6.88 7.93 -22.96
N LYS A 67 5.74 8.13 -22.30
CA LYS A 67 4.44 7.54 -22.68
C LYS A 67 3.82 8.08 -23.97
N ALA A 68 4.32 9.20 -24.48
CA ALA A 68 3.80 9.87 -25.66
C ALA A 68 4.93 10.26 -26.62
N GLY A 69 4.59 10.42 -27.89
CA GLY A 69 5.53 10.63 -28.99
C GLY A 69 4.83 11.18 -30.22
N ILE A 70 5.38 10.91 -31.39
CA ILE A 70 4.81 11.33 -32.69
C ILE A 70 4.60 10.12 -33.60
N GLY A 71 3.76 10.28 -34.64
CA GLY A 71 3.42 9.22 -35.57
C GLY A 71 2.33 8.27 -35.05
N LEU A 72 1.86 7.36 -35.91
CA LEU A 72 0.79 6.40 -35.61
C LEU A 72 1.20 5.01 -36.10
N GLY A 73 0.68 3.95 -35.45
CA GLY A 73 0.94 2.57 -35.86
C GLY A 73 2.43 2.24 -35.92
N ASP A 74 2.90 1.76 -37.07
CA ASP A 74 4.28 1.32 -37.30
C ASP A 74 5.29 2.49 -37.32
N ASP A 75 4.82 3.72 -37.55
CA ASP A 75 5.64 4.92 -37.64
C ASP A 75 5.84 5.58 -36.26
N TYR A 76 5.21 5.05 -35.21
CA TYR A 76 5.19 5.63 -33.88
C TYR A 76 6.59 5.68 -33.25
N ARG A 77 6.99 6.89 -32.85
CA ARG A 77 8.26 7.15 -32.16
C ARG A 77 7.97 7.86 -30.85
N ALA A 78 8.19 7.17 -29.75
CA ALA A 78 8.08 7.75 -28.42
C ALA A 78 9.16 8.82 -28.21
N TYR A 79 8.80 9.88 -27.50
CA TYR A 79 9.80 10.76 -26.92
C TYR A 79 10.50 10.09 -25.73
N PHE A 80 11.55 10.72 -25.24
CA PHE A 80 12.31 10.27 -24.08
C PHE A 80 12.33 11.36 -23.04
N GLU A 81 11.89 11.08 -21.83
CA GLU A 81 12.05 12.00 -20.71
C GLU A 81 13.49 11.98 -20.19
N GLN A 82 13.90 13.10 -19.62
CA GLN A 82 15.22 13.25 -19.01
C GLN A 82 15.07 13.31 -17.49
N HIS A 83 15.97 12.63 -16.78
CA HIS A 83 16.01 12.59 -15.33
C HIS A 83 17.33 13.17 -14.84
N LEU A 84 17.25 14.22 -14.02
CA LEU A 84 18.39 14.79 -13.34
C LEU A 84 18.34 14.42 -11.86
N MET A 85 19.39 13.81 -11.35
CA MET A 85 19.42 13.25 -9.99
C MET A 85 20.65 13.74 -9.22
N LEU A 86 20.43 14.14 -7.97
CA LEU A 86 21.51 14.44 -7.03
C LEU A 86 22.11 13.14 -6.49
N ARG A 87 23.44 13.07 -6.47
CA ARG A 87 24.23 11.98 -5.90
C ARG A 87 25.35 12.55 -5.06
N GLU A 88 25.86 11.73 -4.16
CA GLU A 88 27.04 12.05 -3.34
C GLU A 88 28.14 11.05 -3.65
N TRP A 89 29.37 11.54 -3.75
CA TRP A 89 30.56 10.72 -3.87
C TRP A 89 30.94 10.15 -2.51
N GLU A 90 30.94 8.83 -2.42
CA GLU A 90 31.50 8.09 -1.28
C GLU A 90 32.67 7.24 -1.76
N LEU A 91 33.62 6.97 -0.87
CA LEU A 91 34.61 5.92 -1.07
C LEU A 91 34.01 4.59 -0.60
N ASP A 92 34.18 3.53 -1.40
CA ASP A 92 33.86 2.18 -0.96
C ASP A 92 34.95 1.58 -0.06
N GLU A 93 34.82 0.29 0.28
CA GLU A 93 35.79 -0.42 1.13
C GLU A 93 37.18 -0.55 0.48
N ASP A 94 37.28 -0.36 -0.84
CA ASP A 94 38.49 -0.46 -1.65
C ASP A 94 39.06 0.93 -2.02
N ASP A 95 38.57 2.01 -1.38
CA ASP A 95 38.90 3.41 -1.67
C ASP A 95 38.51 3.88 -3.10
N GLU A 96 37.57 3.19 -3.76
CA GLU A 96 37.04 3.60 -5.06
C GLU A 96 35.85 4.56 -4.91
N LYS A 97 35.83 5.61 -5.75
CA LYS A 97 34.73 6.59 -5.76
C LYS A 97 33.48 5.98 -6.37
N GLN A 98 32.41 5.91 -5.59
CA GLN A 98 31.08 5.48 -6.02
C GLN A 98 30.04 6.57 -5.79
N LEU A 99 29.03 6.62 -6.66
CA LEU A 99 27.89 7.52 -6.52
C LEU A 99 26.79 6.84 -5.71
N ARG A 100 26.37 7.47 -4.61
CA ARG A 100 25.24 7.00 -3.80
C ARG A 100 24.14 8.04 -3.71
N LYS A 101 22.95 7.58 -3.35
CA LYS A 101 21.80 8.45 -3.12
C LYS A 101 21.98 9.11 -1.74
N PRO A 102 22.13 10.45 -1.65
CA PRO A 102 22.27 11.15 -0.39
C PRO A 102 20.95 11.18 0.41
N PRO A 103 21.00 11.46 1.73
CA PRO A 103 19.81 11.69 2.55
C PRO A 103 18.94 12.85 2.03
N LEU A 104 19.56 13.98 1.69
CA LEU A 104 18.91 15.06 0.93
C LEU A 104 18.93 14.67 -0.54
N ALA A 105 17.88 14.02 -1.02
CA ALA A 105 17.75 13.58 -2.40
C ALA A 105 16.99 14.61 -3.22
N LEU A 106 17.40 14.78 -4.47
CA LEU A 106 16.69 15.55 -5.49
C LEU A 106 16.62 14.72 -6.78
N HIS A 107 15.43 14.62 -7.36
CA HIS A 107 15.18 13.98 -8.65
C HIS A 107 14.22 14.83 -9.46
N ILE A 108 14.67 15.28 -10.63
CA ILE A 108 13.91 16.14 -11.54
C ILE A 108 13.64 15.36 -12.80
N GLU A 109 12.39 15.38 -13.26
CA GLU A 109 11.95 14.81 -14.52
C GLU A 109 11.59 15.94 -15.48
N ILE A 110 12.16 15.91 -16.67
CA ILE A 110 11.98 16.91 -17.72
C ILE A 110 11.26 16.22 -18.88
N MET A 111 10.01 16.60 -19.10
CA MET A 111 9.11 15.96 -20.07
C MET A 111 8.61 16.96 -21.12
N PRO A 112 8.40 16.51 -22.37
CA PRO A 112 7.74 17.30 -23.39
C PRO A 112 6.22 17.34 -23.19
N GLN A 113 5.62 18.48 -23.48
CA GLN A 113 4.18 18.62 -23.73
C GLN A 113 3.97 19.44 -24.99
N PHE A 114 3.65 18.77 -26.10
CA PHE A 114 3.37 19.40 -27.37
C PHE A 114 2.03 18.91 -27.92
N HIS A 115 1.31 19.76 -28.65
CA HIS A 115 -0.02 19.49 -29.17
C HIS A 115 -0.05 18.35 -30.19
N ASP A 116 1.07 18.13 -30.87
CA ASP A 116 1.25 17.13 -31.93
C ASP A 116 1.63 15.75 -31.35
N MET A 117 1.77 15.66 -30.03
CA MET A 117 2.06 14.40 -29.37
C MET A 117 0.83 13.50 -29.25
N VAL A 118 1.07 12.21 -29.46
CA VAL A 118 0.06 11.15 -29.34
C VAL A 118 0.57 10.03 -28.44
N TYR A 119 -0.36 9.35 -27.77
CA TYR A 119 -0.11 8.08 -27.12
C TYR A 119 0.12 6.97 -28.16
N LYS A 120 0.67 5.83 -27.73
CA LYS A 120 0.81 4.66 -28.61
C LYS A 120 -0.53 4.18 -29.18
N SER A 121 -1.64 4.44 -28.50
CA SER A 121 -3.00 4.18 -28.99
C SER A 121 -3.43 5.07 -30.16
N GLY A 122 -2.71 6.17 -30.41
CA GLY A 122 -3.07 7.22 -31.37
C GLY A 122 -3.88 8.37 -30.78
N ASP A 123 -4.32 8.26 -29.52
CA ASP A 123 -5.03 9.34 -28.84
C ASP A 123 -4.12 10.55 -28.63
N ALA A 124 -4.66 11.76 -28.82
CA ALA A 124 -3.91 12.99 -28.60
C ALA A 124 -3.51 13.17 -27.13
N LEU A 125 -2.28 13.62 -26.89
CA LEU A 125 -1.80 13.99 -25.57
C LEU A 125 -2.51 15.27 -25.11
N LYS A 126 -3.27 15.18 -24.02
CA LYS A 126 -3.85 16.37 -23.38
C LYS A 126 -2.75 17.20 -22.73
N CYS A 127 -2.66 18.46 -23.12
CA CYS A 127 -1.73 19.45 -22.58
C CYS A 127 -2.52 20.53 -21.80
N PRO A 128 -2.99 20.24 -20.57
CA PRO A 128 -3.93 21.09 -19.83
C PRO A 128 -3.37 22.47 -19.46
N TYR A 129 -2.06 22.65 -19.51
CA TYR A 129 -1.39 23.91 -19.15
C TYR A 129 -0.68 24.57 -20.34
N GLY A 130 -0.95 24.11 -21.56
CA GLY A 130 -0.29 24.60 -22.78
C GLY A 130 0.88 23.73 -23.22
N GLU A 131 1.59 24.20 -24.24
CA GLU A 131 2.76 23.54 -24.81
C GLU A 131 4.06 24.04 -24.16
N GLY A 132 5.05 23.14 -24.07
CA GLY A 132 6.38 23.45 -23.59
C GLY A 132 6.97 22.31 -22.75
N THR A 133 7.61 22.68 -21.66
CA THR A 133 8.32 21.74 -20.78
C THR A 133 7.55 21.50 -19.49
N ARG A 134 7.22 20.24 -19.20
CA ARG A 134 6.69 19.81 -17.89
C ARG A 134 7.83 19.35 -17.01
N LEU A 135 7.83 19.83 -15.76
CA LEU A 135 8.83 19.50 -14.74
C LEU A 135 8.18 18.81 -13.54
N LEU A 136 8.69 17.65 -13.16
CA LEU A 136 8.42 17.06 -11.84
C LEU A 136 9.69 17.10 -11.01
N ALA A 137 9.57 17.47 -9.74
CA ALA A 137 10.68 17.45 -8.80
C ALA A 137 10.25 16.69 -7.56
N TRP A 138 11.08 15.74 -7.17
CA TRP A 138 10.97 14.97 -5.95
C TRP A 138 12.17 15.32 -5.09
N THR A 139 11.91 15.83 -3.89
CA THR A 139 12.97 16.11 -2.91
C THR A 139 12.56 15.59 -1.55
N THR A 140 13.54 15.17 -0.75
CA THR A 140 13.35 14.95 0.69
C THR A 140 13.55 16.28 1.41
N TRP A 141 13.01 16.44 2.63
CA TRP A 141 13.23 17.63 3.49
C TRP A 141 12.83 18.98 2.88
N ALA A 142 11.63 19.08 2.32
CA ALA A 142 11.10 20.39 1.96
C ALA A 142 9.93 20.71 2.87
N GLU A 143 10.08 21.80 3.61
CA GLU A 143 9.03 22.35 4.48
C GLU A 143 8.21 23.42 3.75
N ASP A 144 8.80 24.04 2.73
CA ASP A 144 8.21 25.07 1.88
C ASP A 144 8.28 24.62 0.40
N PRO A 145 7.19 24.75 -0.37
CA PRO A 145 7.21 24.45 -1.79
C PRO A 145 8.23 25.29 -2.58
N MET A 146 8.54 26.52 -2.15
CA MET A 146 9.54 27.34 -2.83
C MET A 146 10.94 26.75 -2.70
N GLU A 147 11.21 25.99 -1.64
CA GLU A 147 12.46 25.27 -1.47
C GLU A 147 12.62 24.18 -2.54
N ILE A 148 11.56 23.44 -2.84
CA ILE A 148 11.54 22.44 -3.91
C ILE A 148 11.84 23.10 -5.26
N GLU A 149 11.17 24.22 -5.53
CA GLU A 149 11.36 24.98 -6.77
C GLU A 149 12.80 25.51 -6.88
N ARG A 150 13.35 26.08 -5.80
CA ARG A 150 14.73 26.56 -5.75
C ARG A 150 15.71 25.43 -6.08
N ARG A 151 15.64 24.30 -5.34
CA ARG A 151 16.51 23.14 -5.54
C ARG A 151 16.45 22.64 -6.99
N MET A 152 15.23 22.55 -7.54
CA MET A 152 15.02 22.14 -8.93
C MET A 152 15.68 23.12 -9.92
N TYR A 153 15.48 24.43 -9.74
CA TYR A 153 16.02 25.43 -10.66
C TYR A 153 17.54 25.58 -10.58
N ASP A 154 18.13 25.46 -9.40
CA ASP A 154 19.58 25.50 -9.22
C ASP A 154 20.25 24.34 -9.97
N ALA A 155 19.71 23.12 -9.81
CA ALA A 155 20.22 21.95 -10.53
C ALA A 155 20.05 22.06 -12.06
N LEU A 156 18.89 22.55 -12.53
CA LEU A 156 18.66 22.79 -13.96
C LEU A 156 19.65 23.83 -14.53
N ARG A 157 19.89 24.92 -13.80
CA ARG A 157 20.83 25.98 -14.23
C ARG A 157 22.28 25.53 -14.19
N ALA A 158 22.65 24.66 -13.25
CA ALA A 158 24.00 24.11 -13.18
C ALA A 158 24.34 23.26 -14.42
N VAL A 159 23.37 22.51 -14.95
CA VAL A 159 23.58 21.64 -16.12
C VAL A 159 23.42 22.38 -17.44
N TYR A 160 22.35 23.16 -17.57
CA TYR A 160 21.93 23.73 -18.86
C TYR A 160 22.27 25.22 -19.01
N GLY A 161 22.86 25.84 -17.97
CA GLY A 161 23.26 27.24 -17.94
C GLY A 161 22.28 28.15 -17.19
N ALA A 162 22.74 29.35 -16.82
CA ALA A 162 21.97 30.29 -15.99
C ALA A 162 20.60 30.67 -16.58
N ASP A 163 20.52 30.76 -17.92
CA ASP A 163 19.30 31.12 -18.66
C ASP A 163 18.41 29.93 -19.02
N ALA A 164 18.74 28.72 -18.54
CA ALA A 164 17.97 27.50 -18.85
C ALA A 164 16.52 27.57 -18.33
N VAL A 165 16.30 28.32 -17.25
CA VAL A 165 14.98 28.51 -16.65
C VAL A 165 14.66 30.00 -16.55
N ASP A 166 13.76 30.46 -17.42
CA ASP A 166 13.10 31.75 -17.32
C ASP A 166 11.71 31.58 -16.69
N LEU A 167 11.55 32.15 -15.49
CA LEU A 167 10.31 32.05 -14.72
C LEU A 167 9.15 32.84 -15.34
N ASN A 168 9.40 33.71 -16.32
CA ASN A 168 8.34 34.35 -17.09
C ASN A 168 7.53 33.35 -17.93
N TYR A 169 8.14 32.21 -18.30
CA TYR A 169 7.42 31.12 -18.97
C TYR A 169 6.66 30.22 -18.00
N ARG A 170 6.82 30.38 -16.68
CA ARG A 170 6.18 29.51 -15.70
C ARG A 170 4.67 29.75 -15.66
N VAL A 171 3.90 28.69 -15.89
CA VAL A 171 2.44 28.72 -15.77
C VAL A 171 2.06 28.48 -14.31
N ASP A 172 1.53 29.50 -13.64
CA ASP A 172 1.20 29.42 -12.21
C ASP A 172 0.16 28.33 -11.90
N ASP A 173 -0.92 28.22 -12.69
CA ASP A 173 -1.94 27.15 -12.53
C ASP A 173 -1.36 25.73 -12.73
N ALA A 174 -0.15 25.57 -13.25
CA ALA A 174 0.47 24.26 -13.38
C ALA A 174 1.24 23.80 -12.13
N ARG A 175 1.41 24.69 -11.14
CA ARG A 175 2.15 24.44 -9.90
C ARG A 175 1.33 23.55 -8.97
N ARG A 176 1.49 22.24 -9.11
CA ARG A 176 0.68 21.22 -8.42
C ARG A 176 1.48 20.32 -7.49
N ILE A 177 0.83 19.92 -6.40
CA ILE A 177 1.34 18.96 -5.43
C ILE A 177 0.97 17.56 -5.89
N LEU A 178 1.99 16.72 -6.12
CA LEU A 178 1.80 15.30 -6.48
C LEU A 178 1.80 14.42 -5.25
N LYS A 179 2.68 14.75 -4.30
CA LYS A 179 2.89 14.01 -3.07
C LYS A 179 3.49 14.96 -2.04
N VAL A 180 3.03 14.83 -0.82
CA VAL A 180 3.58 15.47 0.38
C VAL A 180 3.36 14.50 1.53
N GLU A 181 4.31 14.44 2.44
CA GLU A 181 4.34 13.47 3.53
C GLU A 181 4.75 14.18 4.82
N ALA A 182 4.10 13.84 5.92
CA ALA A 182 4.53 14.18 7.27
C ALA A 182 4.82 12.88 8.02
N HIS A 183 5.86 12.86 8.84
CA HIS A 183 6.24 11.65 9.55
C HIS A 183 6.88 11.93 10.89
N ILE A 184 6.91 10.89 11.72
CA ILE A 184 7.78 10.77 12.88
C ILE A 184 8.43 9.40 12.87
N ARG A 185 9.59 9.30 13.52
CA ARG A 185 10.16 8.02 13.93
C ARG A 185 10.07 7.88 15.43
N PHE A 186 9.78 6.67 15.91
CA PHE A 186 9.49 6.43 17.32
C PHE A 186 10.07 5.12 17.81
N ASN A 187 10.29 5.01 19.13
CA ASN A 187 10.89 3.86 19.76
C ASN A 187 10.11 2.57 19.45
N ILE A 188 10.83 1.49 19.14
CA ILE A 188 10.26 0.21 18.73
C ILE A 188 9.35 -0.40 19.80
N ASP A 189 9.57 -0.08 21.07
CA ASP A 189 8.73 -0.55 22.17
C ASP A 189 7.27 -0.07 22.06
N LYS A 190 7.03 1.04 21.34
CA LYS A 190 5.68 1.56 21.09
C LYS A 190 5.03 0.98 19.83
N LYS A 191 5.71 0.10 19.09
CA LYS A 191 5.24 -0.43 17.80
C LYS A 191 3.86 -1.10 17.91
N GLY A 192 3.67 -1.99 18.89
CA GLY A 192 2.41 -2.69 19.07
C GLY A 192 1.24 -1.73 19.27
N ALA A 193 1.38 -0.81 20.23
CA ALA A 193 0.36 0.21 20.51
C ALA A 193 0.08 1.11 19.29
N ALA A 194 1.09 1.45 18.49
CA ALA A 194 0.92 2.24 17.27
C ALA A 194 0.16 1.49 16.18
N VAL A 195 0.50 0.22 15.94
CA VAL A 195 -0.19 -0.66 14.99
C VAL A 195 -1.64 -0.87 15.40
N ASP A 196 -1.88 -1.19 16.67
CA ASP A 196 -3.23 -1.39 17.22
C ASP A 196 -4.08 -0.11 17.09
N THR A 197 -3.46 1.05 17.35
CA THR A 197 -4.13 2.34 17.20
C THR A 197 -4.58 2.60 15.77
N LEU A 198 -3.74 2.24 14.78
CA LEU A 198 -4.04 2.42 13.37
C LEU A 198 -5.11 1.43 12.88
N GLU A 199 -5.07 0.17 13.34
CA GLU A 199 -6.10 -0.82 13.02
C GLU A 199 -7.46 -0.44 13.65
N GLN A 200 -7.47 0.10 14.88
CA GLN A 200 -8.68 0.67 15.48
C GLN A 200 -9.22 1.87 14.67
N SER A 201 -8.35 2.74 14.16
CA SER A 201 -8.77 3.86 13.28
C SER A 201 -9.46 3.33 12.03
N LYS A 202 -8.90 2.30 11.41
CA LYS A 202 -9.48 1.60 10.25
C LYS A 202 -10.85 1.02 10.58
N GLN A 203 -10.96 0.21 11.63
CA GLN A 203 -12.24 -0.39 12.06
C GLN A 203 -13.34 0.65 12.31
N LEU A 204 -12.99 1.82 12.85
CA LEU A 204 -13.94 2.91 13.09
C LEU A 204 -14.40 3.61 11.80
N ILE A 205 -13.47 3.82 10.86
CA ILE A 205 -13.79 4.37 9.54
C ILE A 205 -14.69 3.40 8.77
N ASP A 206 -14.37 2.11 8.80
CA ASP A 206 -15.15 1.03 8.19
C ASP A 206 -16.58 1.01 8.76
N TRP A 207 -16.71 1.06 10.10
CA TRP A 207 -18.01 1.05 10.79
C TRP A 207 -18.87 2.29 10.49
N GLY A 208 -18.27 3.48 10.53
CA GLY A 208 -18.98 4.73 10.23
C GLY A 208 -19.36 4.89 8.76
N GLY A 209 -18.80 4.07 7.86
CA GLY A 209 -18.92 4.21 6.41
C GLY A 209 -20.12 3.53 5.75
N HIS A 210 -20.64 2.42 6.31
CA HIS A 210 -21.75 1.59 5.77
C HIS A 210 -21.71 1.35 4.24
N SER A 211 -20.54 1.43 3.60
CA SER A 211 -20.35 1.31 2.16
C SER A 211 -18.88 1.00 1.89
N GLU A 212 -18.68 0.12 0.90
CA GLU A 212 -17.42 -0.41 0.39
C GLU A 212 -16.27 0.58 0.53
N ILE A 213 -15.45 0.39 1.56
CA ILE A 213 -14.04 0.71 1.42
C ILE A 213 -13.57 -0.32 0.42
N GLU A 214 -13.37 0.13 -0.83
CA GLU A 214 -12.68 -0.63 -1.86
C GLU A 214 -11.45 -1.23 -1.18
N ALA A 215 -11.57 -2.51 -0.86
CA ALA A 215 -10.57 -3.27 -0.16
C ALA A 215 -9.43 -3.47 -1.15
N HIS A 216 -8.63 -2.43 -1.37
CA HIS A 216 -7.25 -2.57 -1.80
C HIS A 216 -6.47 -3.24 -0.66
N GLN A 217 -6.85 -4.48 -0.33
CA GLN A 217 -5.97 -5.43 0.33
C GLN A 217 -4.90 -5.81 -0.70
N LYS A 218 -3.93 -4.93 -0.93
CA LYS A 218 -2.61 -5.44 -1.32
C LYS A 218 -2.16 -6.28 -0.15
N ARG A 219 -2.11 -7.61 -0.34
CA ARG A 219 -1.49 -8.56 0.60
C ARG A 219 -0.31 -7.86 1.28
N GLN A 220 -0.40 -7.68 2.59
CA GLN A 220 0.72 -7.18 3.39
C GLN A 220 1.92 -8.06 3.03
N LYS A 221 2.92 -7.49 2.34
CA LYS A 221 4.17 -8.21 2.13
C LYS A 221 4.85 -8.28 3.49
N GLU A 222 4.90 -9.48 4.05
CA GLU A 222 5.63 -9.78 5.29
C GLU A 222 7.03 -9.17 5.23
N GLY A 223 7.35 -8.35 6.24
CA GLY A 223 8.72 -7.96 6.57
C GLY A 223 8.95 -6.47 6.84
N TRP A 224 8.21 -5.56 6.20
CA TRP A 224 8.51 -4.11 6.25
C TRP A 224 7.32 -3.21 6.58
N LEU A 225 6.14 -3.49 6.03
CA LEU A 225 4.94 -2.70 6.26
C LEU A 225 4.12 -3.34 7.38
N GLU A 226 3.99 -2.64 8.50
CA GLU A 226 3.34 -3.16 9.71
C GLU A 226 1.84 -2.83 9.71
N ALA A 227 1.48 -1.62 9.24
CA ALA A 227 0.09 -1.20 9.11
C ALA A 227 -0.06 -0.14 8.02
N LEU A 228 -1.20 -0.14 7.34
CA LEU A 228 -1.54 0.79 6.26
C LEU A 228 -3.06 1.03 6.25
N ILE A 229 -3.44 2.29 6.14
CA ILE A 229 -4.81 2.71 5.89
C ILE A 229 -4.79 3.87 4.90
N GLU A 230 -5.63 3.77 3.86
CA GLU A 230 -5.90 4.86 2.94
C GLU A 230 -7.39 5.18 3.02
N SER A 231 -7.74 6.44 3.24
CA SER A 231 -9.13 6.86 3.30
C SER A 231 -9.30 8.34 2.97
N ASN A 232 -10.45 8.70 2.39
CA ASN A 232 -10.95 10.07 2.30
C ASN A 232 -11.96 10.40 3.43
N ARG A 233 -12.28 9.43 4.31
CA ARG A 233 -13.29 9.55 5.37
C ARG A 233 -12.70 9.70 6.78
N TRP A 234 -11.53 10.33 6.89
CA TRP A 234 -10.92 10.65 8.19
C TRP A 234 -11.83 11.51 9.07
N ASN A 235 -12.76 12.25 8.48
CA ASN A 235 -13.79 12.98 9.21
C ASN A 235 -14.68 12.10 10.09
N LEU A 236 -14.81 10.80 9.79
CA LEU A 236 -15.50 9.87 10.68
C LEU A 236 -14.79 9.75 12.04
N LEU A 237 -13.47 9.94 12.09
CA LEU A 237 -12.70 9.97 13.34
C LEU A 237 -12.65 11.37 13.98
N GLY A 238 -13.35 12.35 13.40
CA GLY A 238 -13.40 13.74 13.87
C GLY A 238 -12.31 14.65 13.32
N PHE A 239 -11.57 14.23 12.29
CA PHE A 239 -10.69 15.13 11.54
C PHE A 239 -11.51 16.06 10.62
N GLU A 240 -10.90 17.13 10.14
CA GLU A 240 -11.54 17.96 9.12
C GLU A 240 -11.74 17.17 7.81
N PRO A 241 -12.88 17.31 7.12
CA PRO A 241 -13.10 16.68 5.83
C PRO A 241 -12.13 17.20 4.78
N GLN A 242 -11.39 16.30 4.15
CA GLN A 242 -10.50 16.61 3.04
C GLN A 242 -11.13 16.23 1.70
N ARG A 243 -10.71 16.92 0.63
CA ARG A 243 -11.14 16.61 -0.75
C ARG A 243 -10.32 15.49 -1.41
N TYR A 244 -9.36 14.95 -0.67
CA TYR A 244 -8.36 14.01 -1.13
C TYR A 244 -8.23 12.84 -0.14
N SER A 245 -7.69 11.73 -0.63
CA SER A 245 -7.37 10.58 0.20
C SER A 245 -6.08 10.84 0.98
N THR A 246 -6.07 10.46 2.25
CA THR A 246 -4.88 10.46 3.09
C THR A 246 -4.51 9.01 3.40
N GLU A 247 -3.28 8.64 3.08
CA GLU A 247 -2.64 7.37 3.46
C GLU A 247 -1.93 7.58 4.80
N VAL A 248 -2.09 6.66 5.75
CA VAL A 248 -1.29 6.58 6.97
C VAL A 248 -0.68 5.18 7.05
N LYS A 249 0.63 5.12 7.30
CA LYS A 249 1.36 3.86 7.37
C LYS A 249 2.36 3.81 8.51
N ILE A 250 2.56 2.62 9.03
CA ILE A 250 3.65 2.28 9.95
C ILE A 250 4.51 1.24 9.25
N TYR A 251 5.79 1.53 9.12
CA TYR A 251 6.72 0.63 8.45
C TYR A 251 8.13 0.69 9.05
N GLN A 252 8.91 -0.34 8.74
CA GLN A 252 10.28 -0.52 9.18
C GLN A 252 11.24 -0.55 7.99
N ALA A 253 12.48 -0.13 8.25
CA ALA A 253 13.51 -0.15 7.22
C ALA A 253 13.94 -1.58 6.86
N LYS A 254 14.52 -1.73 5.67
CA LYS A 254 15.09 -3.01 5.24
C LYS A 254 16.16 -3.48 6.24
N GLN A 255 16.03 -4.73 6.69
CA GLN A 255 16.84 -5.44 7.68
C GLN A 255 16.96 -4.73 9.04
N TRP A 256 15.91 -4.01 9.48
CA TRP A 256 15.88 -3.32 10.78
C TRP A 256 16.35 -4.18 11.96
N HIS A 257 15.97 -5.47 12.00
CA HIS A 257 16.31 -6.40 13.08
C HIS A 257 17.81 -6.75 13.15
N LYS A 258 18.58 -6.48 12.09
CA LYS A 258 20.03 -6.65 12.06
C LYS A 258 20.78 -5.39 12.49
N ARG A 259 20.08 -4.26 12.57
CA ARG A 259 20.65 -2.97 12.96
C ARG A 259 20.62 -2.84 14.49
N PRO A 260 21.65 -2.24 15.10
CA PRO A 260 21.65 -2.00 16.55
C PRO A 260 20.53 -1.03 16.93
N GLN A 261 20.05 -1.08 18.17
CA GLN A 261 19.01 -0.15 18.67
C GLN A 261 19.44 1.33 18.63
N SER A 262 20.72 1.63 18.53
CA SER A 262 21.21 3.01 18.36
C SER A 262 21.04 3.53 16.93
N ASP A 263 20.78 2.66 15.95
CA ASP A 263 20.55 3.06 14.56
C ASP A 263 19.08 3.48 14.41
N PRO A 264 18.78 4.69 13.90
CA PRO A 264 17.40 5.13 13.68
C PRO A 264 16.60 4.14 12.81
N PHE A 265 17.24 3.49 11.83
CA PHE A 265 16.56 2.53 10.96
C PHE A 265 16.23 1.20 11.65
N HIS A 266 16.62 0.99 12.91
CA HIS A 266 16.07 -0.06 13.78
C HIS A 266 14.62 0.24 14.20
N HIS A 267 14.26 1.53 14.25
CA HIS A 267 13.00 1.99 14.80
C HIS A 267 11.92 2.18 13.72
N PRO A 268 10.63 1.95 14.03
CA PRO A 268 9.53 2.16 13.09
C PRO A 268 9.31 3.65 12.74
N LYS A 269 8.76 3.87 11.55
CA LYS A 269 8.32 5.19 11.07
C LYS A 269 6.80 5.22 10.92
N LEU A 270 6.15 6.22 11.51
CA LEU A 270 4.73 6.55 11.30
C LEU A 270 4.67 7.73 10.33
N GLU A 271 4.00 7.55 9.19
CA GLU A 271 3.93 8.54 8.13
C GLU A 271 2.50 8.70 7.65
N ALA A 272 2.07 9.95 7.44
CA ALA A 272 0.87 10.29 6.70
C ALA A 272 1.28 10.95 5.38
N SER A 273 0.64 10.57 4.29
CA SER A 273 0.90 11.11 2.97
C SER A 273 -0.38 11.44 2.22
N TYR A 274 -0.32 12.50 1.42
CA TYR A 274 -1.32 12.78 0.40
C TYR A 274 -1.37 11.62 -0.61
N ALA A 275 -2.53 10.99 -0.77
CA ALA A 275 -2.75 9.80 -1.59
C ALA A 275 -3.56 10.08 -2.88
N GLY A 276 -3.66 11.34 -3.30
CA GLY A 276 -4.35 11.71 -4.54
C GLY A 276 -5.80 12.13 -4.34
N VAL A 277 -6.44 12.50 -5.46
CA VAL A 277 -7.85 12.90 -5.54
C VAL A 277 -8.59 11.92 -6.44
N ASP A 278 -9.74 11.41 -6.00
CA ASP A 278 -10.55 10.47 -6.79
C ASP A 278 -11.02 11.09 -8.11
N ARG A 279 -11.40 12.37 -8.06
CA ARG A 279 -11.82 13.16 -9.23
C ARG A 279 -11.43 14.63 -9.02
N GLY A 280 -10.74 15.22 -9.97
CA GLY A 280 -10.44 16.64 -9.98
C GLY A 280 -8.99 16.97 -10.34
N LYS A 281 -8.64 18.24 -10.20
CA LYS A 281 -7.26 18.70 -10.33
C LYS A 281 -6.51 18.36 -9.03
N LEU A 282 -5.21 18.07 -9.17
CA LEU A 282 -4.31 18.03 -8.01
C LEU A 282 -4.31 19.39 -7.29
N PRO A 283 -4.04 19.42 -5.97
CA PRO A 283 -3.96 20.67 -5.22
C PRO A 283 -2.91 21.62 -5.82
N HIS A 284 -3.23 22.91 -5.78
CA HIS A 284 -2.27 23.94 -6.09
C HIS A 284 -1.22 24.05 -4.98
N VAL A 285 -0.03 24.53 -5.33
CA VAL A 285 1.06 24.74 -4.38
C VAL A 285 0.71 25.72 -3.25
N SER A 286 -0.27 26.60 -3.44
CA SER A 286 -0.78 27.50 -2.40
C SER A 286 -1.53 26.77 -1.28
N GLU A 287 -1.94 25.52 -1.50
CA GLU A 287 -2.61 24.66 -0.51
C GLU A 287 -1.58 23.81 0.28
N TRP A 288 -0.28 24.06 0.11
CA TRP A 288 0.79 23.25 0.72
C TRP A 288 0.70 23.21 2.23
N ASP A 289 0.62 24.37 2.88
CA ASP A 289 0.59 24.49 4.35
C ASP A 289 -0.64 23.79 4.92
N ASP A 290 -1.81 23.99 4.31
CA ASP A 290 -3.06 23.34 4.71
C ASP A 290 -2.97 21.81 4.65
N ILE A 291 -2.36 21.27 3.58
CA ILE A 291 -2.17 19.83 3.43
C ILE A 291 -1.16 19.32 4.45
N LEU A 292 -0.02 19.99 4.60
CA LEU A 292 1.04 19.56 5.51
C LEU A 292 0.57 19.60 6.97
N ASP A 293 -0.19 20.62 7.36
CA ASP A 293 -0.78 20.74 8.69
C ASP A 293 -1.83 19.66 8.97
N HIS A 294 -2.66 19.32 7.97
CA HIS A 294 -3.57 18.17 8.08
C HIS A 294 -2.79 16.86 8.28
N LEU A 295 -1.77 16.59 7.47
CA LEU A 295 -0.96 15.37 7.58
C LEU A 295 -0.24 15.29 8.94
N ARG A 296 0.33 16.40 9.42
CA ARG A 296 0.92 16.50 10.75
C ARG A 296 -0.10 16.24 11.84
N THR A 297 -1.29 16.82 11.73
CA THR A 297 -2.39 16.61 12.67
C THR A 297 -2.78 15.13 12.73
N VAL A 298 -2.85 14.46 11.60
CA VAL A 298 -3.10 13.01 11.51
C VAL A 298 -2.00 12.22 12.22
N VAL A 299 -0.72 12.45 11.89
CA VAL A 299 0.42 11.76 12.53
C VAL A 299 0.44 12.00 14.04
N ALA A 300 0.35 13.26 14.47
CA ALA A 300 0.43 13.65 15.87
C ALA A 300 -0.73 13.07 16.69
N THR A 301 -1.93 13.06 16.12
CA THR A 301 -3.11 12.49 16.77
C THR A 301 -2.96 10.98 16.96
N HIS A 302 -2.49 10.25 15.94
CA HIS A 302 -2.25 8.81 16.04
C HIS A 302 -1.13 8.49 17.02
N ALA A 303 -0.04 9.26 17.01
CA ALA A 303 1.05 9.13 17.98
C ALA A 303 0.53 9.29 19.42
N ARG A 304 -0.28 10.33 19.68
CA ARG A 304 -0.90 10.53 21.00
C ARG A 304 -1.87 9.44 21.40
N TRP A 305 -2.67 8.92 20.46
CA TRP A 305 -3.57 7.80 20.74
C TRP A 305 -2.82 6.51 21.08
N ALA A 306 -1.66 6.30 20.44
CA ALA A 306 -0.76 5.18 20.71
C ALA A 306 0.08 5.35 21.99
N GLY A 307 -0.01 6.48 22.69
CA GLY A 307 0.82 6.77 23.86
C GLY A 307 2.30 6.98 23.52
N ILE A 308 2.60 7.44 22.30
CA ILE A 308 3.93 7.89 21.90
C ILE A 308 4.11 9.32 22.43
N GLU A 309 5.04 9.47 23.37
CA GLU A 309 5.41 10.75 23.93
C GLU A 309 6.63 11.34 23.22
N ARG A 310 6.95 12.59 23.54
CA ARG A 310 8.07 13.29 22.93
C ARG A 310 9.41 12.60 23.20
N SER A 311 9.57 11.96 24.36
CA SER A 311 10.76 11.16 24.71
C SER A 311 10.86 9.85 23.94
N ASP A 312 9.76 9.38 23.34
CA ASP A 312 9.75 8.17 22.52
C ASP A 312 10.16 8.46 21.06
N LEU A 313 10.30 9.74 20.69
CA LEU A 313 10.71 10.13 19.35
C LEU A 313 12.19 9.78 19.12
N VAL A 314 12.50 9.32 17.93
CA VAL A 314 13.86 8.93 17.52
C VAL A 314 14.31 9.89 16.44
N GLU A 315 15.47 10.50 16.67
CA GLU A 315 16.15 11.31 15.67
C GLU A 315 16.67 10.41 14.55
N ASP A 316 16.39 10.77 13.31
CA ASP A 316 17.03 10.16 12.14
C ASP A 316 17.59 11.25 11.23
N ASP A 317 18.09 10.86 10.06
CA ASP A 317 18.57 11.86 9.12
C ASP A 317 17.48 12.91 8.89
N TYR A 318 16.22 12.53 8.71
CA TYR A 318 15.11 13.36 8.21
C TYR A 318 14.26 14.08 9.27
N PHE A 319 14.45 13.76 10.56
CA PHE A 319 13.59 14.19 11.66
C PHE A 319 14.39 14.34 12.95
N ASP A 320 14.37 15.53 13.56
CA ASP A 320 15.15 15.83 14.78
C ASP A 320 14.68 15.09 16.06
N GLY A 321 13.75 14.14 15.95
CA GLY A 321 13.33 13.33 17.09
C GLY A 321 12.73 14.17 18.23
N PRO A 322 13.22 14.01 19.48
CA PRO A 322 12.71 14.77 20.63
C PRO A 322 12.94 16.29 20.55
N THR A 323 13.88 16.76 19.74
CA THR A 323 14.17 18.20 19.62
C THR A 323 13.34 18.88 18.53
N SER A 324 12.61 18.11 17.70
CA SER A 324 11.78 18.67 16.63
C SER A 324 10.77 19.72 17.13
N PRO A 325 10.48 20.77 16.35
CA PRO A 325 9.49 21.76 16.72
C PRO A 325 8.14 21.14 17.09
N SER A 326 7.50 21.64 18.14
CA SER A 326 6.18 21.17 18.55
C SER A 326 5.13 21.52 17.50
N TRP A 327 4.43 20.52 16.98
CA TRP A 327 3.24 20.78 16.17
C TRP A 327 2.08 21.23 17.05
N GLN A 328 1.44 22.34 16.68
CA GLN A 328 0.18 22.76 17.27
C GLN A 328 -0.94 22.16 16.43
N PHE A 329 -1.83 21.39 17.05
CA PHE A 329 -2.94 20.76 16.35
C PHE A 329 -4.14 20.61 17.28
N GLU A 330 -5.33 20.71 16.71
CA GLU A 330 -6.57 20.38 17.40
C GLU A 330 -6.82 18.88 17.28
N ARG A 331 -6.91 18.21 18.43
CA ARG A 331 -7.15 16.78 18.44
C ARG A 331 -8.63 16.49 18.19
N PRO A 332 -8.95 15.54 17.29
CA PRO A 332 -10.28 14.97 17.24
C PRO A 332 -10.74 14.44 18.61
N THR A 333 -11.99 14.75 18.95
CA THR A 333 -12.65 14.28 20.17
C THR A 333 -13.62 13.15 19.85
N GLY A 334 -14.19 12.49 20.87
CA GLY A 334 -15.20 11.46 20.65
C GLY A 334 -14.71 10.05 20.29
N ARG A 335 -13.44 9.86 19.88
CA ARG A 335 -12.87 8.52 19.55
C ARG A 335 -13.20 7.44 20.59
N ARG A 336 -13.06 7.73 21.88
CA ARG A 336 -13.35 6.77 22.96
C ARG A 336 -14.82 6.34 22.95
N GLN A 337 -15.75 7.27 22.75
CA GLN A 337 -17.19 6.97 22.68
C GLN A 337 -17.53 6.22 21.40
N MET A 338 -16.85 6.52 20.29
CA MET A 338 -17.01 5.78 19.04
C MET A 338 -16.53 4.33 19.17
N LEU A 339 -15.35 4.10 19.75
CA LEU A 339 -14.85 2.75 20.03
C LEU A 339 -15.81 1.99 20.94
N GLN A 340 -16.31 2.64 21.99
CA GLN A 340 -17.27 2.02 22.89
C GLN A 340 -18.54 1.59 22.15
N ARG A 341 -19.15 2.48 21.34
CA ARG A 341 -20.34 2.13 20.54
C ARG A 341 -20.06 1.01 19.55
N ARG A 342 -18.90 1.06 18.88
CA ARG A 342 -18.48 -0.02 17.97
C ARG A 342 -18.38 -1.35 18.71
N TYR A 343 -17.75 -1.39 19.88
CA TYR A 343 -17.62 -2.61 20.66
C TYR A 343 -18.97 -3.11 21.20
N ASP A 344 -19.88 -2.20 21.55
CA ASP A 344 -21.26 -2.56 21.95
C ASP A 344 -22.04 -3.17 20.75
N ASP A 345 -21.87 -2.65 19.54
CA ASP A 345 -22.46 -3.21 18.32
C ASP A 345 -21.87 -4.59 17.99
N VAL A 346 -20.54 -4.73 18.07
CA VAL A 346 -19.85 -6.02 17.85
C VAL A 346 -20.28 -7.04 18.90
N ALA A 347 -20.42 -6.63 20.17
CA ALA A 347 -20.94 -7.47 21.24
C ALA A 347 -22.38 -7.92 20.95
N THR A 348 -23.22 -7.05 20.40
CA THR A 348 -24.59 -7.40 19.98
C THR A 348 -24.57 -8.42 18.85
N GLU A 349 -23.65 -8.28 17.88
CA GLU A 349 -23.49 -9.24 16.79
C GLU A 349 -22.96 -10.60 17.28
N ILE A 350 -22.00 -10.61 18.20
CA ILE A 350 -21.53 -11.84 18.88
C ILE A 350 -22.70 -12.53 19.56
N TYR A 351 -23.49 -11.79 20.33
CA TYR A 351 -24.67 -12.32 21.02
C TYR A 351 -25.68 -12.92 20.02
N ARG A 352 -25.93 -12.24 18.91
CA ARG A 352 -26.83 -12.71 17.84
C ARG A 352 -26.31 -13.96 17.16
N GLU A 353 -25.03 -14.01 16.80
CA GLU A 353 -24.40 -15.17 16.16
C GLU A 353 -24.33 -16.38 17.09
N ALA A 354 -24.04 -16.16 18.38
CA ALA A 354 -23.99 -17.20 19.40
C ALA A 354 -25.36 -17.81 19.73
N LEU A 355 -26.45 -17.05 19.57
CA LEU A 355 -27.82 -17.49 19.87
C LEU A 355 -28.55 -18.17 18.69
N LYS A 356 -27.92 -18.30 17.51
CA LYS A 356 -28.60 -18.93 16.37
C LYS A 356 -28.93 -20.39 16.67
N GLU A 357 -30.22 -20.67 16.88
CA GLU A 357 -30.74 -22.00 17.23
C GLU A 357 -30.47 -23.07 16.17
N SER A 358 -30.18 -22.68 14.93
CA SER A 358 -29.94 -23.62 13.82
C SER A 358 -28.58 -24.31 13.87
N THR A 359 -27.59 -23.79 14.61
CA THR A 359 -26.27 -24.44 14.74
C THR A 359 -25.44 -23.92 15.92
N THR A 360 -24.87 -24.84 16.71
CA THR A 360 -23.88 -24.55 17.76
C THR A 360 -22.47 -24.30 17.20
N ALA A 361 -22.25 -24.48 15.89
CA ALA A 361 -20.95 -24.36 15.24
C ALA A 361 -20.28 -23.00 15.48
N VAL A 362 -21.06 -21.91 15.35
CA VAL A 362 -20.52 -20.54 15.50
C VAL A 362 -20.20 -20.24 16.96
N TYR A 363 -21.05 -20.69 17.88
CA TYR A 363 -20.81 -20.60 19.32
C TYR A 363 -19.51 -21.31 19.70
N ASP A 364 -19.30 -22.55 19.24
CA ASP A 364 -18.11 -23.33 19.57
C ASP A 364 -16.83 -22.72 18.97
N ILE A 365 -16.89 -22.20 17.72
CA ILE A 365 -15.77 -21.47 17.11
C ILE A 365 -15.41 -20.24 17.96
N LEU A 366 -16.39 -19.43 18.35
CA LEU A 366 -16.16 -18.25 19.19
C LEU A 366 -15.64 -18.64 20.58
N GLY A 367 -16.13 -19.74 21.14
CA GLY A 367 -15.68 -20.33 22.40
C GLY A 367 -14.19 -20.70 22.38
N VAL A 368 -13.76 -21.45 21.37
CA VAL A 368 -12.34 -21.82 21.21
C VAL A 368 -11.46 -20.59 21.04
N ILE A 369 -11.86 -19.60 20.22
CA ILE A 369 -11.08 -18.37 20.07
C ILE A 369 -11.00 -17.61 21.40
N ALA A 370 -12.09 -17.55 22.16
CA ALA A 370 -12.15 -16.80 23.42
C ALA A 370 -11.37 -17.47 24.57
N GLU A 371 -11.31 -18.80 24.58
CA GLU A 371 -10.62 -19.57 25.61
C GLU A 371 -9.09 -19.50 25.44
N TYR A 372 -8.61 -19.51 24.19
CA TYR A 372 -7.18 -19.61 23.88
C TYR A 372 -6.55 -18.32 23.37
N ASP A 373 -7.25 -17.19 23.48
CA ASP A 373 -6.82 -15.87 22.98
C ASP A 373 -6.50 -15.86 21.47
N GLY A 374 -7.08 -16.82 20.73
CA GLY A 374 -6.83 -17.06 19.32
C GLY A 374 -6.71 -18.54 18.97
N ALA A 375 -6.85 -18.87 17.69
CA ALA A 375 -6.65 -20.23 17.17
C ALA A 375 -6.35 -20.23 15.66
N THR A 376 -5.55 -21.19 15.22
CA THR A 376 -5.36 -21.52 13.79
C THR A 376 -6.57 -22.25 13.22
N TYR A 377 -6.68 -22.32 11.89
CA TYR A 377 -7.71 -23.13 11.24
C TYR A 377 -7.61 -24.62 11.63
N GLU A 378 -6.39 -25.15 11.76
CA GLU A 378 -6.13 -26.52 12.19
C GLU A 378 -6.63 -26.76 13.62
N GLU A 379 -6.34 -25.85 14.56
CA GLU A 379 -6.82 -25.95 15.94
C GLU A 379 -8.34 -25.83 16.05
N LEU A 380 -8.96 -24.94 15.26
CA LEU A 380 -10.42 -24.81 15.21
C LEU A 380 -11.10 -26.07 14.68
N VAL A 381 -10.57 -26.66 13.59
CA VAL A 381 -11.05 -27.94 13.06
C VAL A 381 -10.91 -29.04 14.09
N GLN A 382 -9.76 -29.11 14.74
CA GLN A 382 -9.48 -30.11 15.75
C GLN A 382 -10.43 -29.97 16.94
N ARG A 383 -10.61 -28.78 17.51
CA ARG A 383 -11.39 -28.60 18.73
C ARG A 383 -12.89 -28.56 18.53
N VAL A 384 -13.36 -27.97 17.43
CA VAL A 384 -14.79 -27.84 17.16
C VAL A 384 -15.35 -29.10 16.46
N GLY A 385 -14.49 -29.90 15.82
CA GLY A 385 -14.88 -31.13 15.12
C GLY A 385 -15.55 -30.90 13.76
N LEU A 386 -15.61 -29.66 13.28
CA LEU A 386 -16.13 -29.28 11.97
C LEU A 386 -15.12 -29.54 10.84
N SER A 387 -15.60 -29.60 9.61
CA SER A 387 -14.72 -29.67 8.43
C SER A 387 -13.97 -28.34 8.22
N LYS A 388 -12.78 -28.40 7.63
CA LYS A 388 -11.96 -27.21 7.33
C LYS A 388 -12.72 -26.19 6.45
N PRO A 389 -13.47 -26.58 5.39
CA PRO A 389 -14.30 -25.66 4.63
C PRO A 389 -15.38 -24.95 5.48
N THR A 390 -16.06 -25.67 6.36
CA THR A 390 -17.10 -25.10 7.23
C THR A 390 -16.52 -24.10 8.23
N VAL A 391 -15.39 -24.42 8.86
CA VAL A 391 -14.68 -23.48 9.74
C VAL A 391 -14.27 -22.23 8.96
N ARG A 392 -13.67 -22.39 7.77
CA ARG A 392 -13.28 -21.26 6.91
C ARG A 392 -14.47 -20.37 6.55
N HIS A 393 -15.60 -20.96 6.18
CA HIS A 393 -16.84 -20.24 5.86
C HIS A 393 -17.31 -19.38 7.05
N HIS A 394 -17.45 -19.97 8.24
CA HIS A 394 -17.92 -19.24 9.41
C HIS A 394 -16.93 -18.16 9.88
N VAL A 395 -15.63 -18.48 9.90
CA VAL A 395 -14.59 -17.51 10.26
C VAL A 395 -14.57 -16.35 9.26
N ARG A 396 -14.71 -16.61 7.95
CA ARG A 396 -14.80 -15.56 6.93
C ARG A 396 -15.99 -14.64 7.20
N ARG A 397 -17.18 -15.20 7.45
CA ARG A 397 -18.39 -14.44 7.76
C ARG A 397 -18.23 -13.61 9.05
N LEU A 398 -17.66 -14.20 10.10
CA LEU A 398 -17.37 -13.49 11.35
C LEU A 398 -16.36 -12.35 11.15
N ALA A 399 -15.39 -12.54 10.26
CA ALA A 399 -14.42 -11.50 9.90
C ALA A 399 -15.08 -10.37 9.08
N GLU A 400 -15.96 -10.71 8.13
CA GLU A 400 -16.74 -9.74 7.35
C GLU A 400 -17.65 -8.89 8.25
N ASN A 401 -18.22 -9.47 9.32
CA ASN A 401 -19.00 -8.73 10.32
C ASN A 401 -18.13 -7.96 11.33
N GLY A 402 -16.80 -8.11 11.28
CA GLY A 402 -15.85 -7.45 12.17
C GLY A 402 -15.83 -7.99 13.60
N VAL A 403 -16.18 -9.27 13.78
CA VAL A 403 -16.13 -9.97 15.08
C VAL A 403 -14.73 -10.52 15.34
N VAL A 404 -14.12 -11.14 14.33
CA VAL A 404 -12.77 -11.72 14.39
C VAL A 404 -11.85 -11.11 13.33
N TYR A 405 -10.55 -11.16 13.59
CA TYR A 405 -9.49 -10.79 12.68
C TYR A 405 -8.68 -12.03 12.28
N ARG A 406 -8.08 -12.02 11.09
CA ARG A 406 -7.25 -13.11 10.56
C ARG A 406 -5.87 -12.55 10.21
N SER A 407 -4.80 -13.14 10.74
CA SER A 407 -3.43 -12.67 10.51
C SER A 407 -2.40 -13.80 10.38
N GLY A 408 -1.32 -13.55 9.64
CA GLY A 408 -0.12 -14.40 9.59
C GLY A 408 -0.21 -15.65 8.70
N ASN A 409 0.89 -16.42 8.71
CA ASN A 409 1.01 -17.74 8.10
C ASN A 409 1.79 -18.69 9.06
N PRO A 410 1.15 -19.68 9.72
CA PRO A 410 -0.25 -20.10 9.54
C PRO A 410 -1.25 -19.02 9.99
N VAL A 411 -2.45 -19.03 9.39
CA VAL A 411 -3.48 -18.02 9.68
C VAL A 411 -4.01 -18.21 11.09
N MET A 412 -3.75 -17.23 11.95
CA MET A 412 -4.31 -17.09 13.28
C MET A 412 -5.62 -16.30 13.23
N VAL A 413 -6.63 -16.77 13.95
CA VAL A 413 -7.93 -16.12 14.11
C VAL A 413 -8.08 -15.67 15.56
N PHE A 414 -8.37 -14.39 15.80
CA PHE A 414 -8.53 -13.81 17.13
C PHE A 414 -9.61 -12.71 17.13
N PHE A 415 -10.09 -12.27 18.28
CA PHE A 415 -11.04 -11.16 18.35
C PHE A 415 -10.38 -9.84 17.96
N VAL A 416 -11.15 -8.93 17.36
CA VAL A 416 -10.65 -7.64 16.84
C VAL A 416 -10.01 -6.72 17.89
N SER A 417 -10.30 -6.94 19.18
CA SER A 417 -9.64 -6.27 20.30
C SER A 417 -9.80 -7.06 21.60
N GLU A 418 -8.92 -6.80 22.57
CA GLU A 418 -9.02 -7.37 23.93
C GLU A 418 -10.35 -7.02 24.61
N ALA A 419 -10.85 -5.79 24.40
CA ALA A 419 -12.15 -5.37 24.93
C ALA A 419 -13.31 -6.20 24.34
N VAL A 420 -13.23 -6.56 23.05
CA VAL A 420 -14.24 -7.44 22.42
C VAL A 420 -14.07 -8.87 22.93
N LEU A 421 -12.85 -9.37 23.12
CA LEU A 421 -12.58 -10.68 23.72
C LEU A 421 -13.21 -10.81 25.11
N ASP A 422 -13.00 -9.83 25.98
CA ASP A 422 -13.56 -9.84 27.34
C ASP A 422 -15.10 -9.82 27.31
N ARG A 423 -15.69 -9.05 26.40
CA ARG A 423 -17.14 -9.06 26.19
C ARG A 423 -17.63 -10.37 25.60
N ALA A 424 -16.90 -10.96 24.67
CA ALA A 424 -17.22 -12.26 24.09
C ALA A 424 -17.24 -13.34 25.17
N ARG A 425 -16.23 -13.37 26.05
CA ARG A 425 -16.19 -14.28 27.22
C ARG A 425 -17.41 -14.12 28.12
N GLU A 426 -17.81 -12.88 28.40
CA GLU A 426 -19.01 -12.59 29.20
C GLU A 426 -20.29 -13.06 28.48
N ILE A 427 -20.41 -12.81 27.18
CA ILE A 427 -21.55 -13.20 26.35
C ILE A 427 -21.67 -14.71 26.26
N LEU A 428 -20.60 -15.42 25.91
CA LEU A 428 -20.61 -16.87 25.70
C LEU A 428 -20.99 -17.61 26.99
N ARG A 429 -20.52 -17.12 28.15
CA ARG A 429 -20.96 -17.61 29.48
C ARG A 429 -22.43 -17.34 29.79
N LYS A 430 -23.04 -16.29 29.22
CA LYS A 430 -24.47 -16.01 29.39
C LYS A 430 -25.34 -16.81 28.44
N VAL A 431 -24.87 -17.04 27.21
CA VAL A 431 -25.59 -17.77 26.16
C VAL A 431 -25.73 -19.24 26.54
N GLN A 432 -24.66 -19.89 26.96
CA GLN A 432 -24.71 -21.25 27.52
C GLN A 432 -24.00 -21.33 28.88
N PRO A 433 -24.68 -21.00 30.00
CA PRO A 433 -24.07 -20.95 31.33
C PRO A 433 -23.65 -22.29 31.92
N LYS A 434 -24.16 -23.39 31.36
CA LYS A 434 -23.92 -24.75 31.84
C LYS A 434 -22.94 -25.53 30.98
N ASP A 435 -22.50 -24.94 29.87
CA ASP A 435 -21.65 -25.60 28.90
C ASP A 435 -20.21 -25.63 29.43
N MET A 436 -19.69 -26.84 29.54
CA MET A 436 -18.35 -27.15 30.03
C MET A 436 -17.45 -27.57 28.86
N ALA A 437 -16.13 -27.61 29.08
CA ALA A 437 -15.19 -28.09 28.06
C ALA A 437 -15.52 -29.52 27.58
N GLU A 438 -16.05 -30.36 28.48
CA GLU A 438 -16.49 -31.73 28.16
C GLU A 438 -17.65 -31.75 27.15
N ASP A 439 -18.61 -30.81 27.26
CA ASP A 439 -19.74 -30.71 26.35
C ASP A 439 -19.29 -30.30 24.93
N LEU A 440 -18.26 -29.44 24.82
CA LEU A 440 -17.62 -29.09 23.54
C LEU A 440 -16.95 -30.33 22.92
N ASP A 441 -16.22 -31.10 23.72
CA ASP A 441 -15.53 -32.31 23.27
C ASP A 441 -16.52 -33.39 22.79
N GLU A 442 -17.64 -33.56 23.49
CA GLU A 442 -18.73 -34.46 23.10
C GLU A 442 -19.34 -34.05 21.75
N ARG A 443 -19.69 -32.76 21.58
CA ARG A 443 -20.19 -32.23 20.29
C ARG A 443 -19.16 -32.37 19.18
N ALA A 444 -17.89 -32.11 19.46
CA ALA A 444 -16.82 -32.24 18.49
C ALA A 444 -16.64 -33.71 18.06
N LYS A 445 -16.78 -34.65 19.00
CA LYS A 445 -16.73 -36.09 18.72
C LYS A 445 -17.93 -36.54 17.89
N GLU A 446 -19.15 -36.16 18.27
CA GLU A 446 -20.37 -36.46 17.51
C GLU A 446 -20.28 -35.95 16.06
N ARG A 447 -19.78 -34.72 15.85
CA ARG A 447 -19.56 -34.17 14.49
C ARG A 447 -18.49 -34.92 13.69
N ARG A 448 -17.50 -35.52 14.34
CA ARG A 448 -16.50 -36.37 13.66
C ARG A 448 -17.10 -37.73 13.31
N GLU A 449 -17.84 -38.33 14.24
CA GLU A 449 -18.53 -39.61 14.06
C GLU A 449 -19.56 -39.52 12.94
N ASN A 450 -20.43 -38.50 12.93
CA ASN A 450 -21.40 -38.29 11.86
C ASN A 450 -20.72 -38.15 10.48
N ARG A 451 -19.56 -37.48 10.39
CA ARG A 451 -18.81 -37.38 9.14
C ARG A 451 -18.17 -38.70 8.71
N GLN A 452 -17.74 -39.50 9.67
CA GLN A 452 -17.23 -40.85 9.42
C GLN A 452 -18.37 -41.73 8.89
N GLU A 453 -19.53 -41.70 9.54
CA GLU A 453 -20.72 -42.45 9.12
C GLU A 453 -21.25 -42.01 7.74
N ASP A 454 -21.23 -40.72 7.44
CA ASP A 454 -21.65 -40.22 6.13
C ASP A 454 -20.66 -40.63 5.03
N ALA A 455 -19.35 -40.65 5.32
CA ALA A 455 -18.34 -41.17 4.39
C ALA A 455 -18.48 -42.68 4.18
N ASP A 456 -18.73 -43.43 5.26
CA ASP A 456 -18.89 -44.89 5.23
C ASP A 456 -20.20 -45.31 4.51
N LYS A 457 -21.28 -44.50 4.60
CA LYS A 457 -22.54 -44.73 3.85
C LYS A 457 -22.38 -44.51 2.35
N VAL A 458 -21.61 -43.51 1.93
CA VAL A 458 -21.27 -43.27 0.52
C VAL A 458 -20.44 -44.45 -0.03
N ASP A 459 -19.54 -45.01 0.78
CA ASP A 459 -18.78 -46.21 0.39
C ASP A 459 -19.65 -47.49 0.37
N GLU A 460 -20.61 -47.69 1.28
CA GLU A 460 -21.50 -48.87 1.28
C GLU A 460 -22.56 -48.85 0.16
N GLU A 461 -23.10 -47.69 -0.23
CA GLU A 461 -24.04 -47.58 -1.36
C GLU A 461 -23.34 -47.78 -2.72
N SER A 462 -22.02 -47.56 -2.80
CA SER A 462 -21.22 -47.79 -4.01
C SER A 462 -21.02 -49.28 -4.37
N VAL A 463 -21.29 -50.22 -3.44
CA VAL A 463 -21.08 -51.67 -3.64
C VAL A 463 -22.37 -52.41 -4.05
N ALA A 464 -23.53 -51.75 -4.00
CA ALA A 464 -24.84 -52.39 -4.23
C ALA A 464 -25.55 -52.03 -5.55
N ASN A 465 -25.03 -51.11 -6.37
CA ASN A 465 -25.60 -50.81 -7.69
C ASN A 465 -24.51 -50.64 -8.76
N SER A 466 -24.21 -51.75 -9.44
CA SER A 466 -23.62 -51.71 -10.78
C SER A 466 -24.71 -51.37 -11.81
N ASP A 467 -24.46 -50.31 -12.59
CA ASP A 467 -25.20 -49.83 -13.78
C ASP A 467 -26.50 -49.03 -13.55
N GLU A 468 -26.37 -47.73 -13.21
CA GLU A 468 -26.67 -46.59 -14.09
C GLU A 468 -26.42 -45.29 -13.29
N SER A 469 -25.71 -44.35 -13.91
CA SER A 469 -25.03 -43.20 -13.30
C SER A 469 -25.92 -42.36 -12.37
N SER A 470 -25.68 -42.49 -11.07
CA SER A 470 -26.16 -41.56 -10.05
C SER A 470 -25.20 -40.39 -9.93
N ASP A 471 -25.75 -39.19 -10.12
CA ASP A 471 -25.31 -37.97 -9.46
C ASP A 471 -25.08 -38.28 -7.97
N ASP A 472 -23.84 -38.16 -7.55
CA ASP A 472 -23.48 -38.17 -6.14
C ASP A 472 -22.49 -37.02 -5.91
N ASP A 473 -22.87 -36.11 -5.01
CA ASP A 473 -22.25 -34.81 -4.69
C ASP A 473 -20.88 -34.97 -3.99
N THR A 474 -20.01 -35.77 -4.61
CA THR A 474 -18.57 -35.75 -4.38
C THR A 474 -17.99 -34.59 -5.17
N ILE A 475 -17.03 -33.85 -4.59
CA ILE A 475 -16.22 -32.92 -5.38
C ILE A 475 -15.36 -33.77 -6.32
N GLY A 476 -15.91 -34.11 -7.48
CA GLY A 476 -15.34 -34.96 -8.49
C GLY A 476 -14.46 -34.17 -9.45
N PHE A 477 -13.30 -34.72 -9.78
CA PHE A 477 -12.47 -34.21 -10.87
C PHE A 477 -12.96 -34.83 -12.18
N GLU A 478 -13.30 -34.00 -13.17
CA GLU A 478 -13.78 -34.46 -14.48
C GLU A 478 -12.91 -33.88 -15.61
N TYR A 479 -12.85 -34.55 -16.75
CA TYR A 479 -12.12 -34.10 -17.92
C TYR A 479 -12.79 -32.84 -18.52
N LEU A 480 -11.98 -31.84 -18.87
CA LEU A 480 -12.45 -30.61 -19.53
C LEU A 480 -13.26 -30.88 -20.80
N THR A 481 -12.92 -31.94 -21.53
CA THR A 481 -13.66 -32.40 -22.72
C THR A 481 -15.10 -32.83 -22.44
N ARG A 482 -15.42 -33.23 -21.21
CA ARG A 482 -16.78 -33.56 -20.77
C ARG A 482 -17.52 -32.36 -20.16
N LEU A 483 -16.79 -31.38 -19.62
CA LEU A 483 -17.36 -30.15 -19.05
C LEU A 483 -17.64 -29.05 -20.09
N ASN A 484 -17.36 -29.28 -21.39
CA ASN A 484 -17.37 -28.26 -22.45
C ASN A 484 -16.55 -27.00 -22.09
N ALA A 485 -15.59 -27.12 -21.17
CA ALA A 485 -14.71 -26.05 -20.76
C ALA A 485 -13.37 -26.17 -21.48
N SER A 486 -12.74 -25.04 -21.78
CA SER A 486 -11.38 -24.99 -22.30
C SER A 486 -10.38 -24.76 -21.17
N ILE A 487 -9.10 -25.03 -21.46
CA ILE A 487 -8.02 -24.70 -20.52
C ILE A 487 -7.93 -23.19 -20.23
N HIS A 488 -8.40 -22.34 -21.16
CA HIS A 488 -8.47 -20.90 -20.97
C HIS A 488 -9.54 -20.50 -19.96
N ASP A 489 -10.63 -21.25 -19.87
CA ASP A 489 -11.68 -20.99 -18.87
C ASP A 489 -11.17 -21.33 -17.46
N VAL A 490 -10.43 -22.45 -17.32
CA VAL A 490 -9.74 -22.80 -16.08
C VAL A 490 -8.69 -21.75 -15.72
N ALA A 491 -7.88 -21.31 -16.69
CA ALA A 491 -6.86 -20.27 -16.46
C ALA A 491 -7.50 -18.93 -16.07
N TYR A 492 -8.62 -18.55 -16.69
CA TYR A 492 -9.36 -17.34 -16.33
C TYR A 492 -9.93 -17.41 -14.91
N LEU A 493 -10.48 -18.56 -14.52
CA LEU A 493 -10.97 -18.79 -13.16
C LEU A 493 -9.83 -18.77 -12.13
N LEU A 494 -8.64 -19.26 -12.50
CA LEU A 494 -7.43 -19.18 -11.68
C LEU A 494 -6.92 -17.72 -11.56
N GLU A 495 -6.91 -16.96 -12.66
CA GLU A 495 -6.52 -15.55 -12.69
C GLU A 495 -7.48 -14.65 -11.90
N CYS A 496 -8.77 -15.00 -11.88
CA CYS A 496 -9.80 -14.33 -11.10
C CYS A 496 -9.93 -14.86 -9.67
N GLU A 497 -9.02 -15.73 -9.22
CA GLU A 497 -8.97 -16.33 -7.88
C GLU A 497 -10.27 -17.05 -7.45
N GLN A 498 -11.02 -17.59 -8.42
CA GLN A 498 -12.23 -18.38 -8.17
C GLN A 498 -11.93 -19.87 -7.92
N ILE A 499 -10.82 -20.36 -8.48
CA ILE A 499 -10.23 -21.68 -8.23
C ILE A 499 -8.72 -21.51 -8.01
N ASP A 500 -8.09 -22.42 -7.29
CA ASP A 500 -6.65 -22.36 -6.99
C ASP A 500 -5.87 -23.59 -7.51
N ASP A 501 -4.57 -23.67 -7.17
CA ASP A 501 -3.68 -24.75 -7.58
C ASP A 501 -4.06 -26.12 -6.98
N GLN A 502 -4.91 -26.15 -5.95
CA GLN A 502 -5.46 -27.38 -5.35
C GLN A 502 -6.70 -27.89 -6.09
N ASP A 503 -7.32 -27.06 -6.92
CA ASP A 503 -8.50 -27.40 -7.73
C ASP A 503 -8.13 -27.97 -9.12
N VAL A 504 -6.84 -28.03 -9.46
CA VAL A 504 -6.35 -28.54 -10.76
C VAL A 504 -5.56 -29.84 -10.58
N ARG A 505 -5.95 -30.89 -11.32
CA ARG A 505 -5.18 -32.15 -11.42
C ARG A 505 -4.51 -32.29 -12.77
N VAL A 506 -3.21 -32.60 -12.76
CA VAL A 506 -2.41 -32.85 -13.96
C VAL A 506 -1.91 -34.29 -13.97
N ARG A 507 -1.94 -34.95 -15.14
CA ARG A 507 -1.36 -36.29 -15.31
C ARG A 507 0.17 -36.16 -15.31
N ILE A 508 0.81 -36.60 -14.22
CA ILE A 508 2.26 -36.53 -14.00
C ILE A 508 3.04 -37.29 -15.09
N ASP A 509 2.48 -38.38 -15.62
CA ASP A 509 3.12 -39.22 -16.65
C ASP A 509 3.26 -38.53 -18.02
N GLU A 510 2.54 -37.42 -18.23
CA GLU A 510 2.52 -36.68 -19.49
C GLU A 510 3.31 -35.36 -19.39
N LEU A 511 3.91 -35.06 -18.22
CA LEU A 511 4.69 -33.84 -17.99
C LEU A 511 6.17 -34.03 -18.38
N PRO A 512 6.82 -33.00 -18.95
CA PRO A 512 8.24 -33.05 -19.23
C PRO A 512 9.07 -33.07 -17.93
N PRO A 513 10.28 -33.65 -17.94
CA PRO A 513 11.10 -33.86 -16.72
C PRO A 513 11.36 -32.65 -15.80
N PRO A 514 11.46 -31.39 -16.26
CA PRO A 514 11.64 -30.25 -15.34
C PRO A 514 10.36 -29.84 -14.57
N LEU A 515 9.22 -30.51 -14.81
CA LEU A 515 7.93 -30.23 -14.18
C LEU A 515 7.37 -31.43 -13.36
N GLN A 516 8.13 -32.53 -13.27
CA GLN A 516 7.91 -33.61 -12.30
C GLN A 516 8.71 -33.33 -11.04
#